data_AF-A0A355KST0-F1
#
_entry.id   AF-A0A355KST0-F1
#
_cell.length_a   1.000
_cell.length_b   1.000
_cell.length_c   1.000
_cell.angle_alpha   90.00
_cell.angle_beta   90.00
_cell.angle_gamma   90.00
#
_symmetry.space_group_name_H-M   'P 1'
#
loop_
_entity.id
_entity.type
_entity.pdbx_description
1 polymer ?
#
loop_
_entity_poly.entity_id
_entity_poly.type
_entity_poly.pdbx_seq_one_letter_code
_entity_poly.pdbx_strand_id
1 'polypeptide(L)'
;MLYAIWTDVTVKFPTPTREGYDFSGWFNEAGQKVEETTVISEDITLHAQWSIKSYTVTFKNGNDVLQESKWEYNTTPTYNGATPTKSKDDNYEYTFSGWT
;
A
#
# COMPACT_ATOMS: atom_id res chain seq x y z
N MET A 1 8.14 10.68 -54.14
CA MET A 1 7.78 9.77 -53.04
C MET A 1 7.62 10.62 -51.79
N LEU A 2 6.45 10.59 -51.17
CA LEU A 2 6.19 11.31 -49.91
C LEU A 2 6.52 10.36 -48.75
N TYR A 3 7.26 10.83 -47.75
CA TYR A 3 7.48 10.08 -46.52
C TYR A 3 6.53 10.60 -45.44
N ALA A 4 5.80 9.70 -44.79
CA ALA A 4 5.15 10.02 -43.53
C ALA A 4 6.25 10.15 -42.45
N ILE A 5 6.41 11.35 -41.91
CA ILE A 5 7.20 11.59 -40.70
C ILE A 5 6.29 11.26 -39.51
N TRP A 6 6.50 10.09 -38.90
CA TRP A 6 5.90 9.77 -37.62
C TRP A 6 6.83 10.33 -36.54
N THR A 7 6.44 11.42 -35.90
CA THR A 7 7.04 11.81 -34.63
C THR A 7 6.38 10.95 -33.56
N ASP A 8 7.12 10.00 -32.98
CA ASP A 8 6.73 9.40 -31.71
C ASP A 8 6.76 10.51 -30.66
N VAL A 9 5.62 11.16 -30.43
CA VAL A 9 5.41 12.01 -29.27
C VAL A 9 5.19 11.06 -28.10
N THR A 10 6.28 10.65 -27.46
CA THR A 10 6.21 9.89 -26.21
C THR A 10 5.74 10.83 -25.10
N VAL A 11 4.49 10.68 -24.69
CA VAL A 11 3.95 11.39 -23.52
C VAL A 11 4.40 10.64 -22.28
N LYS A 12 5.21 11.25 -21.42
CA LYS A 12 5.63 10.65 -20.15
C LYS A 12 4.76 11.16 -19.01
N PHE A 13 4.08 10.26 -18.32
CA PHE A 13 3.27 10.59 -17.16
C PHE A 13 4.11 10.66 -15.89
N PRO A 14 3.81 11.61 -14.98
CA PRO A 14 4.45 11.60 -13.68
C PRO A 14 3.98 10.36 -12.89
N THR A 15 4.89 9.83 -12.07
CA THR A 15 4.61 8.77 -11.09
C THR A 15 4.55 9.41 -9.71
N PRO A 16 3.38 9.96 -9.30
CA PRO A 16 3.27 10.61 -8.01
C PRO A 16 3.41 9.59 -6.88
N THR A 17 3.71 10.10 -5.69
CA THR A 17 3.74 9.30 -4.46
C THR A 17 2.73 9.83 -3.46
N ARG A 18 2.03 8.92 -2.79
CA ARG A 18 1.11 9.22 -1.69
C ARG A 18 1.40 8.27 -0.53
N GLU A 19 1.72 8.82 0.63
CA GLU A 19 2.06 8.02 1.81
C GLU A 19 0.91 7.07 2.17
N GLY A 20 1.23 5.79 2.35
CA GLY A 20 0.24 4.76 2.67
C GLY A 20 -0.57 4.21 1.50
N TYR A 21 -0.28 4.64 0.26
CA TYR A 21 -0.98 4.18 -0.94
C TYR A 21 0.00 3.72 -2.03
N ASP A 22 -0.47 2.80 -2.87
CA ASP A 22 0.14 2.44 -4.15
C ASP A 22 -0.53 3.24 -5.28
N PHE A 23 0.29 3.76 -6.20
CA PHE A 23 -0.21 4.47 -7.39
C PHE A 23 -0.76 3.45 -8.39
N SER A 24 -2.06 3.53 -8.69
CA SER A 24 -2.75 2.57 -9.57
C SER A 24 -2.74 3.00 -11.04
N GLY A 25 -2.43 4.26 -11.32
CA GLY A 25 -2.36 4.81 -12.67
C GLY A 25 -3.16 6.10 -12.85
N TRP A 26 -3.14 6.61 -14.07
CA TRP A 26 -3.93 7.75 -14.51
C TRP A 26 -5.22 7.28 -15.18
N PHE A 27 -6.33 7.94 -14.86
CA PHE A 27 -7.66 7.59 -15.37
C PHE A 27 -8.38 8.84 -15.88
N ASN A 28 -9.15 8.69 -16.95
CA ASN A 28 -10.01 9.77 -17.47
C ASN A 28 -11.31 9.89 -16.66
N GLU A 29 -12.16 10.86 -16.99
CA GLU A 29 -13.45 11.09 -16.32
C GLU A 29 -14.42 9.90 -16.44
N ALA A 30 -14.29 9.10 -17.50
CA ALA A 30 -15.07 7.87 -17.67
C ALA A 30 -14.56 6.69 -16.81
N GLY A 31 -13.51 6.89 -16.01
CA GLY A 31 -12.90 5.86 -15.18
C GLY A 31 -12.08 4.84 -15.96
N GLN A 32 -11.68 5.17 -17.19
CA GLN A 32 -10.83 4.31 -18.01
C GLN A 32 -9.37 4.65 -17.75
N LYS A 33 -8.54 3.61 -17.61
CA LYS A 33 -7.10 3.78 -17.43
C LYS A 33 -6.48 4.33 -18.70
N VAL A 34 -5.64 5.35 -18.57
CA VAL A 34 -4.91 5.97 -19.66
C VAL A 34 -3.43 5.66 -19.47
N GLU A 35 -2.85 5.02 -20.49
CA GLU A 35 -1.42 4.71 -20.56
C GLU A 35 -0.70 5.71 -21.48
N GLU A 36 0.61 5.83 -21.36
CA GLU A 36 1.45 6.73 -22.17
C GLU A 36 1.35 6.47 -23.69
N THR A 37 0.96 5.26 -24.08
CA THR A 37 0.73 4.85 -25.48
C THR A 37 -0.67 5.18 -26.00
N THR A 38 -1.54 5.75 -25.17
CA THR A 38 -2.90 6.11 -25.55
C THR A 38 -2.86 7.32 -26.46
N VAL A 39 -3.47 7.21 -27.65
CA VAL A 39 -3.57 8.34 -28.58
C VAL A 39 -4.57 9.36 -28.02
N ILE A 40 -4.07 10.56 -27.72
CA ILE A 40 -4.85 11.68 -27.20
C ILE A 40 -4.84 12.76 -28.29
N SER A 41 -6.01 13.05 -28.86
CA SER A 41 -6.17 14.01 -29.97
C SER A 41 -6.59 15.40 -29.52
N GLU A 42 -6.90 15.59 -28.23
CA GLU A 42 -7.38 16.83 -27.63
C GLU A 42 -6.94 16.93 -26.17
N ASP A 43 -7.04 18.10 -25.56
CA ASP A 43 -6.70 18.28 -24.15
C ASP A 43 -7.64 17.45 -23.26
N ILE A 44 -7.06 16.60 -22.41
CA ILE A 44 -7.82 15.79 -21.43
C ILE A 44 -7.32 16.05 -20.02
N THR A 45 -8.22 15.90 -19.05
CA THR A 45 -7.86 15.87 -17.63
C THR A 45 -7.76 14.42 -17.16
N LEU A 46 -6.66 14.10 -16.48
CA LEU A 46 -6.43 12.78 -15.89
C LEU A 46 -6.41 12.89 -14.37
N HIS A 47 -6.95 11.86 -13.72
CA HIS A 47 -6.99 11.72 -12.28
C HIS A 47 -6.14 10.54 -11.83
N ALA A 48 -5.28 10.78 -10.85
CA ALA A 48 -4.49 9.73 -10.22
C ALA A 48 -5.40 8.86 -9.35
N GLN A 49 -5.40 7.55 -9.59
CA GLN A 49 -6.04 6.58 -8.71
C GLN A 49 -5.02 5.89 -7.80
N TRP A 50 -5.49 5.50 -6.62
CA TRP A 50 -4.66 5.02 -5.51
C TRP A 50 -5.31 3.81 -4.84
N SER A 51 -4.49 2.83 -4.47
CA SER A 51 -4.90 1.68 -3.63
C SER A 51 -4.26 1.80 -2.26
N ILE A 52 -5.01 1.58 -1.18
CA ILE A 52 -4.46 1.62 0.18
C ILE A 52 -3.46 0.46 0.35
N LYS A 53 -2.28 0.76 0.90
CA LYS A 53 -1.29 -0.27 1.26
C LYS A 53 -1.78 -1.10 2.43
N SER A 54 -1.49 -2.40 2.40
CA SER A 54 -1.67 -3.29 3.54
C SER A 54 -0.33 -3.79 4.06
N TYR A 55 -0.23 -3.93 5.38
CA TYR A 55 0.96 -4.39 6.07
C TYR A 55 0.61 -5.62 6.90
N THR A 56 1.51 -6.59 6.91
CA THR A 56 1.41 -7.73 7.82
C THR A 56 1.88 -7.31 9.20
N VAL A 57 1.03 -7.48 10.21
CA VAL A 57 1.35 -7.27 11.61
C VAL A 57 1.30 -8.61 12.32
N THR A 58 2.38 -8.92 13.04
CA THR A 58 2.56 -10.19 13.75
C THR A 58 2.73 -9.92 15.24
N PHE A 59 1.76 -10.36 16.06
CA PHE A 59 1.85 -10.38 17.51
C PHE A 59 2.64 -11.61 17.95
N LYS A 60 3.68 -11.43 18.77
CA LYS A 60 4.54 -12.51 19.25
C LYS A 60 4.73 -12.47 20.76
N ASN A 61 4.93 -13.64 21.37
CA ASN A 61 5.46 -13.78 22.73
C ASN A 61 6.80 -14.52 22.65
N GLY A 62 7.91 -13.79 22.73
CA GLY A 62 9.22 -14.35 22.41
C GLY A 62 9.26 -14.81 20.94
N ASN A 63 9.51 -16.11 20.73
CA ASN A 63 9.55 -16.69 19.38
C ASN A 63 8.18 -17.18 18.88
N ASP A 64 7.18 -17.26 19.76
CA ASP A 64 5.86 -17.81 19.40
C ASP A 64 5.02 -16.73 18.72
N VAL A 65 4.48 -17.07 17.54
CA VAL A 65 3.50 -16.24 16.84
C VAL A 65 2.13 -16.46 17.45
N LEU A 66 1.55 -15.41 18.02
CA LEU A 66 0.23 -15.46 18.63
C LEU A 66 -0.89 -15.09 17.65
N GLN A 67 -0.62 -14.13 16.76
CA GLN A 67 -1.57 -13.67 15.74
C GLN A 67 -0.77 -13.03 14.60
N GLU A 68 -1.19 -13.28 13.36
CA GLU A 68 -0.67 -12.60 12.18
C GLU A 68 -1.84 -12.19 11.30
N SER A 69 -1.87 -10.93 10.88
CA SER A 69 -2.96 -10.42 10.05
C SER A 69 -2.49 -9.25 9.19
N LYS A 70 -3.17 -9.04 8.07
CA LYS A 70 -2.96 -7.85 7.24
C LYS A 70 -3.86 -6.72 7.73
N TRP A 71 -3.29 -5.54 7.83
CA TRP A 71 -3.97 -4.32 8.24
C TRP A 71 -3.73 -3.23 7.19
N GLU A 72 -4.77 -2.48 6.88
CA GLU A 72 -4.67 -1.33 5.99
C GLU A 72 -3.88 -0.20 6.67
N TYR A 73 -3.21 0.62 5.86
CA TYR A 73 -2.52 1.81 6.35
C TYR A 73 -3.47 2.68 7.20
N ASN A 74 -2.92 3.26 8.27
CA ASN A 74 -3.65 4.13 9.21
C ASN A 74 -4.80 3.43 9.98
N THR A 75 -4.74 2.09 10.11
CA THR A 75 -5.57 1.33 11.04
C THR A 75 -4.76 0.89 12.25
N THR A 76 -5.40 0.74 13.41
CA THR A 76 -4.76 0.23 14.62
C THR A 76 -4.97 -1.28 14.69
N PRO A 77 -3.90 -2.09 14.61
CA PRO A 77 -4.00 -3.54 14.78
C PRO A 77 -4.53 -3.88 16.17
N THR A 78 -5.43 -4.86 16.25
CA THR A 78 -5.91 -5.39 17.53
C THR A 78 -5.48 -6.82 17.73
N TYR A 79 -5.11 -7.15 18.96
CA TYR A 79 -4.85 -8.51 19.40
C TYR A 79 -6.09 -9.07 20.10
N ASN A 80 -6.63 -10.17 19.58
CA ASN A 80 -7.86 -10.78 20.11
C ASN A 80 -7.61 -12.10 20.86
N GLY A 81 -6.34 -12.49 21.04
CA GLY A 81 -5.97 -13.70 21.75
C GLY A 81 -5.88 -13.52 23.27
N ALA A 82 -5.48 -14.59 23.96
CA ALA A 82 -5.27 -14.55 25.41
C ALA A 82 -4.07 -13.68 25.79
N THR A 83 -4.16 -12.98 26.93
CA THR A 83 -3.04 -12.16 27.45
C THR A 83 -1.75 -12.97 27.48
N PRO A 84 -0.66 -12.48 26.85
CA PRO A 84 0.62 -13.18 26.86
C PRO A 84 1.12 -13.41 28.29
N THR A 85 1.67 -14.59 28.55
CA THR A 85 2.25 -14.96 29.84
C THR A 85 3.71 -15.36 29.65
N LYS A 86 4.53 -15.08 30.67
CA LYS A 86 5.92 -15.54 30.74
C LYS A 86 6.14 -16.15 32.12
N SER A 87 6.70 -17.36 32.15
CA SER A 87 7.03 -18.04 33.40
C SER A 87 8.04 -17.22 34.21
N LYS A 88 7.85 -17.18 35.53
CA LYS A 88 8.83 -16.64 36.47
C LYS A 88 10.09 -17.49 36.51
N ASP A 89 11.20 -16.87 36.86
CA ASP A 89 12.47 -17.53 37.18
C ASP A 89 12.86 -17.26 38.64
N ASP A 90 14.00 -17.80 39.10
CA ASP A 90 14.44 -17.67 40.50
C ASP A 90 14.64 -16.22 40.96
N ASN A 91 14.74 -15.26 40.02
CA ASN A 91 15.06 -13.87 40.30
C ASN A 91 13.96 -12.88 39.87
N TYR A 92 13.04 -13.28 38.99
CA TYR A 92 12.07 -12.36 38.38
C TYR A 92 10.68 -12.96 38.18
N GLU A 93 9.67 -12.13 38.42
CA GLU A 93 8.29 -12.32 38.00
C GLU A 93 7.94 -11.31 36.91
N TYR A 94 7.12 -11.72 35.94
CA TYR A 94 6.82 -10.91 34.75
C TYR A 94 5.31 -10.67 34.65
N THR A 95 4.92 -9.41 34.39
CA THR A 95 3.53 -9.03 34.08
C THR A 95 3.49 -8.40 32.70
N PHE A 96 2.50 -8.79 31.89
CA PHE A 96 2.28 -8.18 30.58
C PHE A 96 1.57 -6.83 30.74
N SER A 97 2.23 -5.74 30.34
CA SER A 97 1.71 -4.37 30.50
C SER A 97 0.93 -3.84 29.29
N GLY A 98 0.86 -4.60 28.19
CA GLY A 98 0.18 -4.20 26.96
C GLY A 98 1.05 -4.34 25.72
N TRP A 99 0.43 -4.11 24.56
CA TRP A 99 1.11 -3.98 23.28
C TRP A 99 1.49 -2.51 23.05
N THR A 100 2.66 -2.27 22.46
CA THR A 100 3.16 -0.94 22.06
C THR A 100 3.51 -0.93 20.58
#